data_AF-A0A520R1J1-F1
#
_entry.id   AF-A0A520R1J1-F1
#
_cell.length_a   1.000
_cell.length_b   1.000
_cell.length_c   1.000
_cell.angle_alpha   90.00
_cell.angle_beta   90.00
_cell.angle_gamma   90.00
#
_symmetry.space_group_name_H-M   'P 1'
#
loop_
_entity.id
_entity.type
_entity.pdbx_description
1 polymer ?
#
loop_
_entity_poly.entity_id
_entity_poly.type
_entity_poly.pdbx_seq_one_letter_code
_entity_poly.pdbx_strand_id
1 'polypeptide(L)'
;MEMDDSLRAHLARREEALTRVRHMLVERLRVPLPPERIDLDAPLFGTGLALDSVDAVELVVAIETEFSLQFSEGAVGPSAFRTVHSVVELVLDPPEGITRVEPSDSPIEEAEAG
;
A
#
# COMPACT_ATOMS: atom_id res chain seq x y z
N MET A 1 -12.92 -2.43 -32.01
CA MET A 1 -11.80 -2.79 -31.10
C MET A 1 -11.78 -1.81 -29.92
N GLU A 2 -12.86 -1.71 -29.15
CA GLU A 2 -12.92 -0.87 -27.93
C GLU A 2 -12.57 -1.68 -26.66
N MET A 3 -12.67 -3.01 -26.73
CA MET A 3 -12.48 -3.92 -25.60
C MET A 3 -11.00 -4.10 -25.21
N ASP A 4 -10.08 -3.90 -26.15
CA ASP A 4 -8.63 -3.99 -25.91
C ASP A 4 -8.09 -2.80 -25.09
N ASP A 5 -8.67 -1.61 -25.23
CA ASP A 5 -8.12 -0.40 -24.62
C ASP A 5 -8.34 -0.36 -23.10
N SER A 6 -9.55 -0.73 -22.67
CA SER A 6 -9.88 -0.86 -21.24
C SER A 6 -9.05 -1.95 -20.55
N LEU A 7 -8.81 -3.09 -21.23
CA LEU A 7 -7.96 -4.15 -20.70
C LEU A 7 -6.52 -3.67 -20.51
N ARG A 8 -5.95 -2.97 -21.50
CA ARG A 8 -4.59 -2.41 -21.39
C ARG A 8 -4.49 -1.40 -20.26
N ALA A 9 -5.47 -0.51 -20.11
CA ALA A 9 -5.49 0.48 -19.04
C ALA A 9 -5.51 -0.18 -17.66
N HIS A 10 -6.29 -1.25 -17.49
CA HIS A 10 -6.34 -2.00 -16.24
C HIS A 10 -5.01 -2.67 -15.92
N LEU A 11 -4.40 -3.35 -16.91
CA LEU A 11 -3.08 -3.98 -16.75
C LEU A 11 -2.00 -2.96 -16.37
N ALA A 12 -1.96 -1.82 -17.07
CA ALA A 12 -1.00 -0.75 -16.79
C ALA A 12 -1.14 -0.19 -15.36
N ARG A 13 -2.37 0.04 -14.89
CA ARG A 13 -2.62 0.51 -13.52
C ARG A 13 -2.16 -0.52 -12.49
N ARG A 14 -2.39 -1.80 -12.74
CA ARG A 14 -1.96 -2.89 -11.86
C ARG A 14 -0.44 -3.01 -11.81
N GLU A 15 0.23 -2.94 -12.95
CA GLU A 15 1.70 -2.96 -13.03
C GLU A 15 2.34 -1.76 -12.33
N GLU A 16 1.74 -0.57 -12.44
CA GLU A 16 2.18 0.61 -11.73
C GLU A 16 2.07 0.43 -10.20
N ALA A 17 0.89 -0.01 -9.71
CA ALA A 17 0.68 -0.26 -8.29
C ALA A 17 1.65 -1.33 -7.76
N LEU A 18 1.85 -2.40 -8.53
CA LEU A 18 2.81 -3.46 -8.21
C LEU A 18 4.23 -2.91 -8.00
N THR A 19 4.68 -2.08 -8.95
CA THR A 19 6.01 -1.49 -8.94
C THR A 19 6.17 -0.59 -7.72
N ARG A 20 5.21 0.28 -7.45
CA ARG A 20 5.23 1.18 -6.28
C ARG A 20 5.25 0.41 -4.96
N VAL A 21 4.40 -0.61 -4.80
CA VAL A 21 4.38 -1.44 -3.59
C VAL A 21 5.72 -2.15 -3.37
N ARG A 22 6.31 -2.73 -4.42
CA ARG A 22 7.63 -3.39 -4.33
C ARG A 22 8.73 -2.41 -3.93
N HIS A 23 8.75 -1.23 -4.54
CA HIS A 23 9.71 -0.18 -4.19
C HIS A 23 9.55 0.27 -2.73
N MET A 24 8.32 0.54 -2.30
CA MET A 24 7.99 0.91 -0.93
C MET A 24 8.49 -0.14 0.08
N LEU A 25 8.31 -1.44 -0.19
CA LEU A 25 8.81 -2.51 0.69
C LEU A 25 10.34 -2.50 0.83
N VAL A 26 11.07 -2.19 -0.23
CA VAL A 26 12.55 -2.14 -0.19
C VAL A 26 13.04 -0.84 0.45
N GLU A 27 12.46 0.29 0.08
CA GLU A 27 12.95 1.61 0.46
C GLU A 27 12.51 2.02 1.87
N ARG A 28 11.24 1.76 2.23
CA ARG A 28 10.68 2.10 3.55
C ARG A 28 10.91 0.98 4.56
N LEU A 29 10.55 -0.25 4.19
CA LEU A 29 10.63 -1.42 5.09
C LEU A 29 11.99 -2.15 5.05
N ARG A 30 12.95 -1.68 4.23
CA ARG A 30 14.32 -2.20 4.18
C ARG A 30 14.41 -3.70 3.89
N VAL A 31 13.45 -4.24 3.15
CA VAL A 31 13.45 -5.65 2.76
C VAL A 31 14.77 -5.97 2.01
N PRO A 32 15.52 -7.02 2.40
CA PRO A 32 16.85 -7.32 1.85
C PRO A 32 16.79 -8.03 0.49
N LEU A 33 15.84 -7.64 -0.36
CA LEU A 33 15.62 -8.20 -1.69
C LEU A 33 15.39 -7.03 -2.67
N PRO A 34 15.86 -7.12 -3.92
CA PRO A 34 15.51 -6.13 -4.92
C PRO A 34 14.01 -6.23 -5.27
N PRO A 35 13.36 -5.11 -5.66
CA PRO A 35 11.90 -5.05 -5.85
C PRO A 35 11.40 -6.09 -6.86
N GLU A 36 12.18 -6.36 -7.91
CA GLU A 36 11.85 -7.33 -8.97
C GLU A 36 11.83 -8.78 -8.49
N ARG A 37 12.53 -9.09 -7.38
CA ARG A 37 12.63 -10.43 -6.78
C ARG A 37 11.61 -10.68 -5.68
N ILE A 38 10.81 -9.68 -5.32
CA ILE A 38 9.74 -9.81 -4.34
C ILE A 38 8.59 -10.61 -4.96
N ASP A 39 8.35 -11.80 -4.41
CA ASP A 39 7.22 -12.65 -4.82
C ASP A 39 5.90 -12.04 -4.32
N LEU A 40 4.86 -12.11 -5.15
CA LEU A 40 3.56 -11.51 -4.87
C LEU A 40 2.73 -12.31 -3.88
N ASP A 41 2.90 -13.63 -3.91
CA ASP A 41 2.19 -14.58 -3.07
C ASP A 41 2.97 -14.87 -1.77
N ALA A 42 4.18 -14.32 -1.64
CA ALA A 42 4.96 -14.43 -0.43
C ALA A 42 4.26 -13.73 0.75
N PRO A 43 4.23 -14.38 1.93
CA PRO A 43 3.72 -13.75 3.12
C PRO A 43 4.59 -12.57 3.54
N LEU A 44 4.00 -11.43 3.87
CA LEU A 44 4.76 -10.25 4.31
C LEU A 44 5.46 -10.51 5.65
N PHE A 45 4.73 -11.11 6.59
CA PHE A 45 5.20 -11.37 7.94
C PHE A 45 5.73 -12.81 8.10
N GLY A 46 6.68 -12.98 9.03
CA GLY A 46 7.17 -14.31 9.41
C GLY A 46 8.12 -14.94 8.38
N THR A 47 7.66 -15.94 7.62
CA THR A 47 8.56 -16.77 6.80
C THR A 47 8.77 -16.29 5.36
N GLY A 48 8.05 -15.26 4.90
CA GLY A 48 8.21 -14.71 3.55
C GLY A 48 9.18 -13.53 3.54
N LEU A 49 8.66 -12.29 3.56
CA LEU A 49 9.51 -11.08 3.64
C LEU A 49 10.08 -10.83 5.04
N ALA A 50 9.69 -11.65 6.03
CA ALA A 50 10.18 -11.61 7.40
C ALA A 50 10.01 -10.26 8.10
N LEU A 51 8.94 -9.53 7.74
CA LEU A 51 8.54 -8.32 8.47
C LEU A 51 8.10 -8.68 9.89
N ASP A 52 8.38 -7.77 10.81
CA ASP A 52 7.95 -7.87 12.21
C ASP A 52 6.67 -7.05 12.50
N SER A 53 6.26 -7.00 13.76
CA SER A 53 5.07 -6.27 14.19
C SER A 53 5.22 -4.74 14.13
N VAL A 54 6.45 -4.22 14.18
CA VAL A 54 6.74 -2.79 14.06
C VAL A 54 6.69 -2.38 12.59
N ASP A 55 7.27 -3.20 11.70
CA ASP A 55 7.19 -3.02 10.26
C ASP A 55 5.74 -2.99 9.74
N ALA A 56 4.83 -3.72 10.40
CA ALA A 56 3.42 -3.70 10.06
C ALA A 56 2.81 -2.29 10.15
N VAL A 57 3.21 -1.50 11.15
CA VAL A 57 2.73 -0.13 11.33
C VAL A 57 3.32 0.78 10.26
N GLU A 58 4.62 0.65 10.01
CA GLU A 58 5.31 1.41 8.96
C GLU A 58 4.72 1.11 7.57
N LEU A 59 4.32 -0.14 7.31
CA LEU A 59 3.65 -0.53 6.06
C LEU A 59 2.37 0.29 5.84
N VAL A 60 1.53 0.42 6.87
CA VAL A 60 0.28 1.17 6.78
C VAL A 60 0.57 2.64 6.50
N VAL A 61 1.47 3.26 7.27
CA VAL A 61 1.87 4.67 7.09
C VAL A 61 2.47 4.92 5.69
N ALA A 62 3.29 3.99 5.20
CA ALA A 62 3.86 4.06 3.87
C ALA A 62 2.78 3.99 2.79
N ILE A 63 1.78 3.11 2.92
CA ILE A 63 0.65 3.03 1.98
C ILE A 63 -0.18 4.31 2.01
N GLU A 64 -0.49 4.83 3.20
CA GLU A 64 -1.22 6.10 3.36
C GLU A 64 -0.52 7.25 2.65
N THR A 65 0.80 7.34 2.83
CA THR A 65 1.61 8.41 2.24
C THR A 65 1.78 8.25 0.72
N GLU A 66 2.15 7.06 0.24
CA GLU A 66 2.49 6.82 -1.18
C GLU A 66 1.24 6.77 -2.08
N PHE A 67 0.10 6.31 -1.55
CA PHE A 67 -1.14 6.17 -2.31
C PHE A 67 -2.20 7.21 -1.93
N SER A 68 -1.84 8.14 -1.03
CA SER A 68 -2.75 9.16 -0.49
C SER A 68 -4.04 8.52 0.03
N LEU A 69 -3.89 7.46 0.82
CA LEU A 69 -4.98 6.74 1.45
C LEU A 69 -5.02 7.07 2.94
N GLN A 70 -6.17 6.88 3.56
CA GLN A 70 -6.36 7.03 5.00
C GLN A 70 -7.18 5.84 5.50
N PHE A 71 -6.67 5.14 6.51
CA PHE A 71 -7.30 3.95 7.06
C PHE A 71 -8.11 4.33 8.29
N SER A 72 -9.41 4.03 8.27
CA SER A 72 -10.25 4.16 9.45
C SER A 72 -9.91 3.07 10.48
N GLU A 73 -10.20 3.35 11.75
CA GLU A 73 -9.98 2.39 12.83
C GLU A 73 -10.77 1.09 12.57
N GLY A 74 -10.06 -0.05 12.50
CA GLY A 74 -10.66 -1.35 12.19
C GLY A 74 -11.08 -1.56 10.72
N ALA A 75 -10.74 -0.65 9.80
CA ALA A 75 -11.06 -0.77 8.37
C ALA A 75 -10.50 -2.04 7.73
N VAL A 76 -9.33 -2.48 8.20
CA VAL A 76 -8.66 -3.67 7.67
C VAL A 76 -8.09 -4.53 8.78
N GLY A 77 -8.29 -5.84 8.64
CA GLY A 77 -7.68 -6.84 9.51
C GLY A 77 -6.28 -7.23 9.03
N PRO A 78 -5.53 -8.01 9.84
CA PRO A 78 -4.20 -8.51 9.48
C PRO A 78 -4.19 -9.37 8.21
N SER A 79 -5.35 -9.91 7.79
CA SER A 79 -5.49 -10.64 6.51
C SER A 79 -5.30 -9.76 5.28
N ALA A 80 -5.59 -8.45 5.36
CA ALA A 80 -5.41 -7.51 4.25
C ALA A 80 -3.92 -7.29 3.90
N PHE A 81 -3.02 -7.52 4.87
CA PHE A 81 -1.58 -7.40 4.71
C PHE A 81 -0.88 -8.76 4.68
N ARG A 82 -1.59 -9.82 4.29
CA ARG A 82 -1.00 -11.17 4.31
C ARG A 82 0.11 -11.32 3.27
N THR A 83 -0.09 -10.77 2.07
CA THR A 83 0.83 -10.93 0.93
C THR A 83 0.99 -9.60 0.19
N VAL A 84 2.02 -9.50 -0.63
CA VAL A 84 2.23 -8.32 -1.50
C VAL A 84 1.06 -8.16 -2.46
N HIS A 85 0.50 -9.27 -2.97
CA HIS A 85 -0.70 -9.25 -3.79
C HIS A 85 -1.86 -8.57 -3.05
N SER A 86 -2.11 -8.92 -1.79
CA SER A 86 -3.18 -8.32 -0.99
C SER A 86 -3.01 -6.81 -0.83
N VAL A 87 -1.77 -6.33 -0.65
CA VAL A 87 -1.47 -4.89 -0.58
C VAL A 87 -1.73 -4.20 -1.91
N VAL A 88 -1.33 -4.82 -3.02
CA VAL A 88 -1.57 -4.27 -4.37
C VAL A 88 -3.06 -4.16 -4.66
N GLU A 89 -3.84 -5.19 -4.34
CA GLU A 89 -5.30 -5.14 -4.52
C GLU A 89 -5.92 -4.08 -3.61
N LEU A 90 -5.46 -3.96 -2.36
CA LEU A 90 -5.94 -2.95 -1.41
C LEU A 90 -5.73 -1.51 -1.90
N VAL A 91 -4.62 -1.21 -2.58
CA VAL A 91 -4.40 0.15 -3.12
C VAL A 91 -5.11 0.39 -4.44
N LEU A 92 -5.41 -0.67 -5.19
CA LEU A 92 -6.12 -0.59 -6.47
C LEU A 92 -7.63 -0.43 -6.26
N ASP A 93 -8.18 -1.24 -5.36
CA ASP A 93 -9.59 -1.33 -4.98
C ASP A 93 -9.71 -1.31 -3.44
N PRO A 94 -9.58 -0.12 -2.82
CA PRO A 94 -9.65 -0.01 -1.38
C PRO A 94 -11.02 -0.44 -0.84
N PRO A 95 -11.08 -1.33 0.17
CA PRO A 95 -12.32 -1.71 0.82
C PRO A 95 -12.98 -0.54 1.57
N GLU A 96 -14.23 -0.74 1.98
CA GLU A 96 -14.95 0.21 2.83
C GLU A 96 -14.14 0.55 4.09
N GLY A 97 -14.01 1.84 4.39
CA GLY A 97 -13.22 2.35 5.51
C GLY A 97 -11.81 2.84 5.15
N ILE A 98 -11.37 2.69 3.90
CA ILE A 98 -10.18 3.35 3.38
C ILE A 98 -10.60 4.46 2.41
N THR A 99 -10.23 5.71 2.73
CA THR A 99 -10.55 6.88 1.91
C THR A 99 -9.32 7.44 1.24
N ARG A 100 -9.45 7.87 -0.02
CA ARG A 100 -8.38 8.63 -0.68
C ARG A 100 -8.40 10.06 -0.16
N VAL A 101 -7.32 10.46 0.49
CA VAL A 101 -7.10 11.83 0.96
C VAL A 101 -6.44 12.62 -0.16
N GLU A 102 -7.01 13.76 -0.50
CA GLU A 102 -6.31 14.74 -1.31
C GLU A 102 -5.30 15.47 -0.42
N PRO A 103 -4.14 15.89 -0.93
CA PRO A 103 -3.10 16.58 -0.14
C PRO A 103 -3.52 17.93 0.47
N SER A 104 -4.80 18.32 0.35
CA SER A 104 -5.37 19.56 0.89
C SER A 104 -6.10 19.38 2.24
N ASP A 105 -6.23 18.16 2.77
CA ASP A 105 -6.90 17.87 4.04
C ASP A 105 -5.93 17.79 5.24
N SER A 106 -4.89 18.62 5.26
CA SER A 106 -4.17 18.88 6.52
C SER A 106 -4.96 19.90 7.34
N PRO A 107 -5.53 19.53 8.51
CA PRO A 107 -5.87 20.53 9.50
C PRO A 107 -4.56 21.23 9.89
N ILE A 108 -4.44 22.49 9.50
CA ILE A 108 -3.43 23.39 10.04
C ILE A 108 -3.76 23.48 11.53
N GLU A 109 -3.05 22.72 12.37
CA GLU A 109 -3.13 22.85 13.81
C GLU A 109 -2.48 24.20 14.16
N GLU A 110 -3.28 25.26 14.10
CA GLU A 110 -3.02 26.55 14.75
C GLU A 110 -3.10 26.33 16.27
N ALA A 111 -2.12 25.63 16.84
CA ALA A 111 -1.93 25.57 18.28
C ALA A 111 -1.21 26.85 18.75
N GLU A 112 -2.05 27.82 19.13
CA GLU A 112 -1.86 28.73 20.26
C GLU A 112 -0.43 29.22 20.57
N ALA A 113 -0.06 30.35 19.97
CA ALA A 113 0.90 31.27 20.58
C ALA A 113 0.14 32.21 21.53
N GLY A 114 0.46 32.13 22.82
CA GLY A 114 -0.07 33.00 23.87
C GLY A 114 0.44 34.44 23.84
#